data_AF-A0A953TWF2-F1
#
_entry.id   AF-A0A953TWF2-F1
#
_cell.length_a   1.000
_cell.length_b   1.000
_cell.length_c   1.000
_cell.angle_alpha   90.00
_cell.angle_beta   90.00
_cell.angle_gamma   90.00
#
_symmetry.space_group_name_H-M   'P 1'
#
loop_
_entity.id
_entity.type
_entity.pdbx_description
1 polymer ?
#
loop_
_entity_poly.entity_id
_entity_poly.type
_entity_poly.pdbx_seq_one_letter_code
_entity_poly.pdbx_strand_id
1 'polypeptide(L)'
;MRRSPERLALQIAALVVAAAATLVAQDGQWPMYSGQYSAQRYSPLTQITPATVGRLRPAWVYQPPGAGSLEATPVVVNGVMYVTAGPTIVAALDLKSGKPLWEWTRPIAPSVLNLGFPRVNRGVAYLDNMVYVGTLDGYLFALDARSGIERWSVHVGENPSGHAITAAPLVVDNKVIVGISGGEAGIRGFLDAYDAKTGKQLWRYWTIPSPGEPGSDTWPGDSWVHGGGATWLTGSYDPQLKLLYWGTGNPGPDWNGDSRLGDNFGTSSLVALDVETGKLRWTFQFTPHDVHDWDANQIPVLVDTEINGRARQVVVAANRNGFFYVLDRRTGEYLLGQPYAKQTWARGLDEKGRPILIPNMEPSEKGTLVYPSLQGSTNWASPSYSPQTNMLYVPVREMGSIYFKTGVEYKPGTYYTGGSEKRLDEESWGSVRAIDVRTGKQAWDFPLPTPTWAGVMATAGGLVFSGSNEGNFYALDARTGKALWQFQTGGAIRSGPMSYFANDKQYVAVAGGHALFVFALD
;
A
#
# COMPACT_ATOMS: atom_id res chain seq x y z
N MET A 1 23.09 -47.38 -9.04
CA MET A 1 21.97 -46.67 -8.39
C MET A 1 21.52 -45.51 -9.28
N ARG A 2 20.50 -45.70 -10.11
CA ARG A 2 19.95 -44.65 -10.97
C ARG A 2 18.91 -43.87 -10.15
N ARG A 3 19.14 -42.58 -9.93
CA ARG A 3 18.17 -41.69 -9.25
C ARG A 3 16.97 -41.47 -10.20
N SER A 4 15.75 -41.59 -9.69
CA SER A 4 14.53 -41.47 -10.49
C SER A 4 14.35 -40.06 -11.07
N PRO A 5 13.79 -39.92 -12.29
CA PRO A 5 13.54 -38.62 -12.93
C PRO A 5 12.71 -37.65 -12.07
N GLU A 6 11.83 -38.18 -11.22
CA GLU A 6 10.94 -37.42 -10.33
C GLU A 6 11.70 -36.64 -9.23
N ARG A 7 12.82 -37.18 -8.71
CA ARG A 7 13.64 -36.45 -7.73
C ARG A 7 14.44 -35.33 -8.36
N LEU A 8 14.82 -35.47 -9.63
CA LEU A 8 15.50 -34.40 -10.39
C LEU A 8 14.51 -33.28 -10.74
N ALA A 9 13.26 -33.63 -11.07
CA ALA A 9 12.19 -32.66 -11.30
C ALA A 9 11.81 -31.89 -10.02
N LEU A 10 11.76 -32.54 -8.84
CA LEU A 10 11.54 -31.86 -7.56
C LEU A 10 12.73 -30.97 -7.15
N GLN A 11 13.97 -31.39 -7.43
CA GLN A 11 15.15 -30.55 -7.15
C GLN A 11 15.26 -29.36 -8.12
N ILE A 12 14.89 -29.53 -9.39
CA ILE A 12 14.84 -28.44 -10.36
C ILE A 12 13.69 -27.48 -10.03
N ALA A 13 12.52 -27.97 -9.57
CA ALA A 13 11.45 -27.11 -9.07
C ALA A 13 11.88 -26.34 -7.82
N ALA A 14 12.60 -26.96 -6.88
CA ALA A 14 13.15 -26.28 -5.70
C ALA A 14 14.26 -25.26 -6.03
N LEU A 15 15.09 -25.51 -7.05
CA LEU A 15 16.10 -24.57 -7.54
C LEU A 15 15.52 -23.42 -8.37
N VAL A 16 14.43 -23.65 -9.11
CA VAL A 16 13.71 -22.60 -9.85
C VAL A 16 12.87 -21.73 -8.91
N VAL A 17 12.35 -22.29 -7.81
CA VAL A 17 11.73 -21.50 -6.72
C VAL A 17 12.76 -20.61 -6.01
N ALA A 18 14.03 -21.01 -5.94
CA ALA A 18 15.10 -20.20 -5.38
C ALA A 18 15.56 -19.06 -6.31
N ALA A 19 15.53 -19.23 -7.64
CA ALA A 19 16.08 -18.27 -8.60
C ALA A 19 15.15 -17.12 -9.00
N ALA A 20 13.84 -17.21 -8.72
CA ALA A 20 12.89 -16.11 -8.93
C ALA A 20 12.66 -15.25 -7.66
N ALA A 21 13.24 -15.66 -6.52
CA ALA A 21 13.24 -14.90 -5.28
C ALA A 21 14.48 -13.99 -5.11
N THR A 22 15.44 -14.06 -6.04
CA THR A 22 16.81 -13.54 -5.88
C THR A 22 17.07 -12.13 -6.44
N LEU A 23 16.12 -11.22 -6.32
CA LEU A 23 16.48 -9.81 -6.16
C LEU A 23 16.11 -9.25 -4.78
N VAL A 24 15.51 -10.07 -3.92
CA VAL A 24 15.07 -9.63 -2.61
C VAL A 24 15.81 -10.41 -1.52
N ALA A 25 16.68 -9.66 -0.86
CA ALA A 25 17.19 -9.93 0.49
C ALA A 25 18.39 -10.87 0.67
N GLN A 26 19.06 -11.37 -0.39
CA GLN A 26 20.29 -12.16 -0.17
C GLN A 26 21.48 -11.33 0.38
N ASP A 27 21.49 -10.01 0.20
CA ASP A 27 22.59 -9.13 0.70
C ASP A 27 22.11 -8.06 1.70
N GLY A 28 20.94 -8.25 2.33
CA GLY A 28 20.37 -7.26 3.26
C GLY A 28 19.96 -5.93 2.62
N GLN A 29 19.63 -5.92 1.33
CA GLN A 29 19.07 -4.75 0.64
C GLN A 29 17.55 -4.60 0.91
N TRP A 30 16.99 -3.45 0.54
CA TRP A 30 15.54 -3.20 0.54
C TRP A 30 15.14 -2.56 -0.81
N PRO A 31 14.99 -3.38 -1.86
CA PRO A 31 15.05 -2.90 -3.25
C PRO A 31 13.80 -2.19 -3.77
N MET A 32 12.69 -2.18 -3.04
CA MET A 32 11.43 -1.61 -3.49
C MET A 32 10.56 -1.19 -2.31
N TYR A 33 9.46 -0.48 -2.57
CA TYR A 33 8.58 0.11 -1.54
C TYR A 33 8.22 -0.87 -0.41
N SER A 34 7.76 -2.07 -0.73
CA SER A 34 7.39 -3.11 0.24
C SER A 34 8.51 -4.10 0.56
N GLY A 35 9.75 -3.79 0.18
CA GLY A 35 10.93 -4.62 0.31
C GLY A 35 11.01 -5.72 -0.75
N GLN A 36 9.89 -6.38 -1.04
CA GLN A 36 9.80 -7.52 -1.96
C GLN A 36 8.51 -7.53 -2.77
N TYR A 37 8.50 -8.30 -3.86
CA TYR A 37 7.34 -8.46 -4.74
C TYR A 37 6.09 -9.00 -4.05
N SER A 38 6.23 -9.91 -3.08
CA SER A 38 5.09 -10.42 -2.30
C SER A 38 4.55 -9.41 -1.27
N ALA A 39 5.17 -8.24 -1.16
CA ALA A 39 4.78 -7.14 -0.30
C ALA A 39 4.65 -7.48 1.20
N GLN A 40 5.32 -8.54 1.67
CA GLN A 40 5.25 -8.98 3.07
C GLN A 40 5.92 -8.01 4.06
N ARG A 41 6.75 -7.07 3.59
CA ARG A 41 7.54 -6.15 4.44
C ARG A 41 8.26 -6.87 5.58
N TYR A 42 8.83 -8.03 5.23
CA TYR A 42 9.58 -8.90 6.13
C TYR A 42 11.06 -8.81 5.81
N SER A 43 11.88 -8.42 6.78
CA SER A 43 13.33 -8.46 6.65
C SER A 43 13.87 -9.81 7.13
N PRO A 44 14.71 -10.53 6.36
CA PRO A 44 15.32 -11.77 6.83
C PRO A 44 16.49 -11.53 7.80
N LEU A 45 16.82 -10.27 8.12
CA LEU A 45 17.94 -9.93 8.98
C LEU A 45 17.65 -10.26 10.46
N THR A 46 18.68 -10.77 11.14
CA THR A 46 18.58 -11.38 12.48
C THR A 46 19.53 -10.77 13.52
N GLN A 47 20.28 -9.72 13.19
CA GLN A 47 21.24 -9.12 14.14
C GLN A 47 20.50 -8.39 15.29
N ILE A 48 19.36 -7.76 14.98
CA ILE A 48 18.48 -7.13 15.95
C ILE A 48 17.38 -8.12 16.35
N THR A 49 17.35 -8.50 17.62
CA THR A 49 16.46 -9.53 18.22
C THR A 49 15.87 -9.01 19.53
N PRO A 50 14.89 -9.70 20.15
CA PRO A 50 14.42 -9.35 21.50
C PRO A 50 15.53 -9.17 22.55
N ALA A 51 16.63 -9.92 22.44
CA ALA A 51 17.75 -9.83 23.36
C ALA A 51 18.67 -8.62 23.10
N THR A 52 18.69 -8.09 21.87
CA THR A 52 19.62 -7.01 21.47
C THR A 52 18.94 -5.67 21.23
N VAL A 53 17.62 -5.65 20.99
CA VAL A 53 16.86 -4.45 20.58
C VAL A 53 16.95 -3.29 21.59
N GLY A 54 17.10 -3.57 22.89
CA GLY A 54 17.30 -2.55 23.92
C GLY A 54 18.53 -1.65 23.70
N ARG A 55 19.49 -2.10 22.89
CA ARG A 55 20.71 -1.40 22.51
C ARG A 55 20.61 -0.59 21.23
N LEU A 56 19.45 -0.55 20.57
CA LEU A 56 19.27 0.30 19.40
C LEU A 56 19.44 1.78 19.75
N ARG A 57 20.25 2.48 18.95
CA ARG A 57 20.50 3.93 19.05
C ARG A 57 20.42 4.56 17.66
N PRO A 58 20.05 5.86 17.55
CA PRO A 58 20.19 6.59 16.30
C PRO A 58 21.65 6.54 15.82
N ALA A 59 21.87 6.04 14.61
CA ALA A 59 23.15 6.04 13.94
C ALA A 59 23.37 7.36 13.18
N TRP A 60 22.33 7.83 12.48
CA TRP A 60 22.29 9.12 11.81
C TRP A 60 20.85 9.54 11.50
N VAL A 61 20.67 10.81 11.16
CA VAL A 61 19.38 11.41 10.81
C VAL A 61 19.56 12.26 9.55
N TYR A 62 18.63 12.15 8.60
CA TYR A 62 18.58 12.99 7.40
C TYR A 62 17.32 13.84 7.42
N GLN A 63 17.46 15.14 7.19
CA GLN A 63 16.37 16.11 7.14
C GLN A 63 16.27 16.71 5.73
N PRO A 64 15.36 16.21 4.88
CA PRO A 64 15.19 16.75 3.54
C PRO A 64 14.77 18.23 3.58
N PRO A 65 15.37 19.11 2.76
CA PRO A 65 15.07 20.54 2.78
C PRO A 65 13.59 20.83 2.47
N GLY A 66 12.93 21.66 3.28
CA GLY A 66 11.54 22.09 3.02
C GLY A 66 10.49 20.97 3.07
N ALA A 67 10.83 19.82 3.65
CA ALA A 67 9.95 18.67 3.69
C ALA A 67 8.69 18.91 4.53
N GLY A 68 7.53 18.61 3.93
CA GLY A 68 6.28 18.41 4.67
C GLY A 68 6.27 17.08 5.43
N SER A 69 5.09 16.50 5.59
CA SER A 69 4.97 15.15 6.15
C SER A 69 5.65 14.10 5.27
N LEU A 70 6.43 13.19 5.86
CA LEU A 70 7.11 12.11 5.16
C LEU A 70 6.31 10.79 5.24
N GLU A 71 5.77 10.33 4.11
CA GLU A 71 5.14 9.01 3.97
C GLU A 71 6.09 7.98 3.31
N ALA A 72 7.28 8.42 2.89
CA ALA A 72 8.19 7.61 2.09
C ALA A 72 8.79 6.43 2.85
N THR A 73 8.82 5.26 2.21
CA THR A 73 9.73 4.17 2.61
C THR A 73 10.99 4.27 1.75
N PRO A 74 12.18 4.44 2.34
CA PRO A 74 13.42 4.44 1.57
C PRO A 74 13.66 3.09 0.88
N VAL A 75 14.30 3.14 -0.29
CA VAL A 75 14.79 1.98 -1.02
C VAL A 75 16.32 1.95 -0.90
N VAL A 76 16.89 0.80 -0.54
CA VAL A 76 18.34 0.61 -0.45
C VAL A 76 18.77 -0.40 -1.50
N VAL A 77 19.53 0.06 -2.49
CA VAL A 77 20.05 -0.77 -3.58
C VAL A 77 21.51 -0.42 -3.86
N ASN A 78 22.36 -1.43 -4.05
CA ASN A 78 23.76 -1.26 -4.46
C ASN A 78 24.55 -0.29 -3.57
N GLY A 79 24.30 -0.33 -2.25
CA GLY A 79 25.01 0.50 -1.28
C GLY A 79 24.56 1.96 -1.20
N VAL A 80 23.43 2.32 -1.83
CA VAL A 80 22.86 3.67 -1.81
C VAL A 80 21.42 3.61 -1.30
N MET A 81 21.02 4.59 -0.49
CA MET A 81 19.63 4.77 -0.10
C MET A 81 18.97 5.84 -0.96
N TYR A 82 17.79 5.57 -1.50
CA TYR A 82 16.96 6.52 -2.21
C TYR A 82 15.69 6.80 -1.40
N VAL A 83 15.39 8.06 -1.15
CA VAL A 83 14.21 8.48 -0.38
C VAL A 83 13.57 9.69 -1.02
N THR A 84 12.25 9.81 -0.90
CA THR A 84 11.50 10.97 -1.35
C THR A 84 11.04 11.83 -0.18
N ALA A 85 10.84 13.12 -0.45
CA ALA A 85 10.15 14.03 0.45
C ALA A 85 9.16 14.90 -0.34
N GLY A 86 7.98 15.12 0.23
CA GLY A 86 6.93 15.90 -0.41
C GLY A 86 7.34 17.38 -0.56
N PRO A 87 6.99 18.03 -1.68
CA PRO A 87 6.16 17.51 -2.77
C PRO A 87 6.92 16.73 -3.87
N THR A 88 8.23 16.93 -4.08
CA THR A 88 8.97 16.42 -5.27
C THR A 88 10.45 16.14 -5.06
N ILE A 89 10.93 16.04 -3.83
CA ILE A 89 12.35 15.78 -3.57
C ILE A 89 12.62 14.29 -3.74
N VAL A 90 13.71 13.96 -4.44
CA VAL A 90 14.36 12.65 -4.42
C VAL A 90 15.80 12.85 -3.99
N ALA A 91 16.23 12.15 -2.95
CA ALA A 91 17.61 12.19 -2.47
C ALA A 91 18.23 10.80 -2.56
N ALA A 92 19.47 10.73 -3.05
CA ALA A 92 20.34 9.58 -2.90
C ALA A 92 21.31 9.83 -1.75
N LEU A 93 21.38 8.92 -0.78
CA LEU A 93 22.12 9.08 0.46
C LEU A 93 23.18 8.00 0.61
N ASP A 94 24.34 8.39 1.13
CA ASP A 94 25.36 7.48 1.62
C ASP A 94 24.87 6.73 2.88
N LEU A 95 24.96 5.39 2.89
CA LEU A 95 24.42 4.56 3.97
C LEU A 95 25.13 4.74 5.32
N LYS A 96 26.38 5.22 5.32
CA LYS A 96 27.19 5.37 6.54
C LYS A 96 26.89 6.69 7.25
N SER A 97 26.75 7.77 6.48
CA SER A 97 26.67 9.13 7.01
C SER A 97 25.32 9.81 6.83
N GLY A 98 24.45 9.28 5.98
CA GLY A 98 23.19 9.93 5.58
C GLY A 98 23.41 11.19 4.73
N LYS A 99 24.63 11.47 4.29
CA LYS A 99 24.93 12.63 3.44
C LYS A 99 24.35 12.42 2.04
N PRO A 100 23.71 13.46 1.46
CA PRO A 100 23.30 13.40 0.07
C PRO A 100 24.50 13.21 -0.87
N LEU A 101 24.40 12.20 -1.73
CA LEU A 101 25.25 12.01 -2.90
C LEU A 101 24.77 12.91 -4.04
N TRP A 102 23.45 13.00 -4.21
CA TRP A 102 22.76 13.94 -5.08
C TRP A 102 21.33 14.15 -4.59
N GLU A 103 20.74 15.27 -4.98
CA GLU A 103 19.33 15.59 -4.77
C GLU A 103 18.72 16.05 -6.10
N TRP A 104 17.49 15.60 -6.36
CA TRP A 104 16.67 16.05 -7.46
C TRP A 104 15.40 16.67 -6.89
N THR A 105 14.99 17.79 -7.48
CA THR A 105 13.73 18.45 -7.16
C THR A 105 13.09 18.95 -8.44
N ARG A 106 11.76 18.96 -8.44
CA ARG A 106 10.97 19.54 -9.52
C ARG A 106 10.11 20.67 -8.98
N PRO A 107 10.18 21.89 -9.55
CA PRO A 107 9.27 22.96 -9.19
C PRO A 107 7.81 22.55 -9.42
N ILE A 108 6.99 22.62 -8.37
CA ILE A 108 5.55 22.38 -8.45
C ILE A 108 4.85 23.73 -8.42
N ALA A 109 4.11 24.05 -9.48
CA ALA A 109 3.35 25.28 -9.56
C ALA A 109 2.28 25.35 -8.43
N PRO A 110 1.97 26.55 -7.91
CA PRO A 110 0.90 26.72 -6.92
C PRO A 110 -0.47 26.23 -7.41
N SER A 111 -0.69 26.20 -8.73
CA SER A 111 -1.92 25.71 -9.36
C SER A 111 -2.07 24.19 -9.35
N VAL A 112 -1.03 23.43 -8.99
CA VAL A 112 -1.11 21.96 -8.93
C VAL A 112 -2.05 21.54 -7.81
N LEU A 113 -3.10 20.82 -8.19
CA LEU A 113 -4.18 20.36 -7.32
C LEU A 113 -3.75 19.14 -6.50
N ASN A 114 -4.28 19.05 -5.28
CA ASN A 114 -4.22 17.88 -4.40
C ASN A 114 -5.58 17.71 -3.71
N LEU A 115 -6.52 17.06 -4.40
CA LEU A 115 -7.90 16.85 -3.95
C LEU A 115 -8.00 15.48 -3.28
N GLY A 116 -8.38 15.45 -2.00
CA GLY A 116 -8.51 14.20 -1.22
C GLY A 116 -7.23 13.73 -0.51
N PHE A 117 -6.08 14.35 -0.76
CA PHE A 117 -4.80 13.96 -0.16
C PHE A 117 -3.87 15.16 0.12
N PRO A 118 -2.97 15.05 1.12
CA PRO A 118 -1.92 16.05 1.34
C PRO A 118 -0.84 15.99 0.24
N ARG A 119 0.06 16.98 0.22
CA ARG A 119 1.19 17.03 -0.72
C ARG A 119 2.31 16.06 -0.31
N VAL A 120 2.06 14.76 -0.50
CA VAL A 120 2.94 13.65 -0.10
C VAL A 120 3.44 12.83 -1.28
N ASN A 121 4.52 12.07 -1.05
CA ASN A 121 5.08 11.11 -1.99
C ASN A 121 5.57 9.88 -1.21
N ARG A 122 5.29 8.67 -1.70
CA ARG A 122 5.54 7.42 -0.96
C ARG A 122 6.85 6.73 -1.29
N GLY A 123 7.58 7.16 -2.31
CA GLY A 123 8.91 6.64 -2.59
C GLY A 123 9.23 6.54 -4.07
N VAL A 124 10.31 5.80 -4.35
CA VAL A 124 10.83 5.55 -5.69
C VAL A 124 10.85 4.05 -6.00
N ALA A 125 11.07 3.73 -7.28
CA ALA A 125 11.53 2.42 -7.70
C ALA A 125 12.96 2.50 -8.26
N TYR A 126 13.69 1.38 -8.25
CA TYR A 126 15.03 1.29 -8.83
C TYR A 126 15.10 0.12 -9.82
N LEU A 127 15.64 0.34 -11.01
CA LEU A 127 15.95 -0.73 -11.99
C LEU A 127 17.13 -0.28 -12.87
N ASP A 128 18.09 -1.15 -13.14
CA ASP A 128 19.17 -0.93 -14.13
C ASP A 128 19.89 0.44 -14.06
N ASN A 129 20.27 0.89 -12.86
CA ASN A 129 20.86 2.22 -12.60
C ASN A 129 19.94 3.41 -12.89
N MET A 130 18.63 3.20 -12.89
CA MET A 130 17.61 4.23 -12.97
C MET A 130 16.76 4.25 -11.70
N VAL A 131 16.38 5.46 -11.28
CA VAL A 131 15.45 5.73 -10.19
C VAL A 131 14.18 6.32 -10.78
N TYR A 132 13.02 5.73 -10.49
CA TYR A 132 11.74 6.14 -11.02
C TYR A 132 10.87 6.78 -9.95
N VAL A 133 10.26 7.91 -10.26
CA VAL A 133 9.42 8.66 -9.31
C VAL A 133 8.21 9.26 -10.02
N GLY A 134 7.03 9.11 -9.40
CA GLY A 134 5.82 9.82 -9.79
C GLY A 134 5.69 11.15 -9.05
N THR A 135 5.02 12.11 -9.66
CA THR A 135 4.87 13.47 -9.10
C THR A 135 3.40 13.92 -9.04
N LEU A 136 3.12 14.88 -8.15
CA LEU A 136 1.75 15.36 -7.89
C LEU A 136 1.07 15.95 -9.12
N ASP A 137 1.83 16.51 -10.05
CA ASP A 137 1.28 17.09 -11.27
C ASP A 137 1.19 16.09 -12.44
N GLY A 138 1.26 14.79 -12.15
CA GLY A 138 0.90 13.73 -13.09
C GLY A 138 2.02 13.27 -14.01
N TYR A 139 3.29 13.46 -13.63
CA TYR A 139 4.44 13.00 -14.41
C TYR A 139 5.17 11.83 -13.75
N LEU A 140 5.66 10.91 -14.58
CA LEU A 140 6.64 9.87 -14.22
C LEU A 140 8.01 10.26 -14.76
N PHE A 141 9.02 10.24 -13.87
CA PHE A 141 10.41 10.54 -14.20
C PHE A 141 11.28 9.31 -14.08
N ALA A 142 12.32 9.25 -14.91
CA ALA A 142 13.43 8.35 -14.76
C ALA A 142 14.73 9.14 -14.60
N LEU A 143 15.37 8.96 -13.45
CA LEU A 143 16.58 9.66 -13.04
C LEU A 143 17.76 8.69 -13.08
N ASP A 144 18.91 9.15 -13.55
CA ASP A 144 20.16 8.42 -13.42
C ASP A 144 20.49 8.17 -11.95
N ALA A 145 20.65 6.92 -11.54
CA ALA A 145 20.83 6.57 -10.14
C ALA A 145 22.14 7.10 -9.52
N ARG A 146 23.13 7.47 -10.34
CA ARG A 146 24.44 7.96 -9.88
C ARG A 146 24.49 9.48 -9.74
N SER A 147 23.70 10.20 -10.52
CA SER A 147 23.79 11.66 -10.64
C SER A 147 22.49 12.41 -10.38
N GLY A 148 21.34 11.73 -10.40
CA GLY A 148 20.02 12.35 -10.32
C GLY A 148 19.57 13.06 -11.61
N ILE A 149 20.37 12.99 -12.69
CA ILE A 149 20.05 13.62 -13.97
C ILE A 149 18.84 12.91 -14.60
N GLU A 150 17.82 13.68 -14.96
CA GLU A 150 16.68 13.18 -15.72
C GLU A 150 17.12 12.59 -17.07
N ARG A 151 16.72 11.35 -17.33
CA ARG A 151 16.93 10.68 -18.62
C ARG A 151 15.70 10.77 -19.52
N TRP A 152 14.53 10.65 -18.91
CA TRP A 152 13.25 10.89 -19.56
C TRP A 152 12.18 11.22 -18.52
N SER A 153 11.12 11.87 -19.00
CA SER A 153 9.87 12.05 -18.26
C SER A 153 8.69 11.87 -19.21
N VAL A 154 7.57 11.41 -18.66
CA VAL A 154 6.31 11.25 -19.40
C VAL A 154 5.13 11.80 -18.60
N HIS A 155 4.19 12.40 -19.31
CA HIS A 155 2.92 12.84 -18.76
C HIS A 155 1.95 11.65 -18.68
N VAL A 156 1.45 11.36 -17.48
CA VAL A 156 0.62 10.18 -17.17
C VAL A 156 -0.85 10.55 -17.02
N GLY A 157 -1.14 11.68 -16.36
CA GLY A 157 -2.50 12.12 -16.08
C GLY A 157 -2.62 13.62 -15.85
N GLU A 158 -3.78 14.17 -16.22
CA GLU A 158 -4.05 15.62 -16.22
C GLU A 158 -4.36 16.15 -14.82
N ASN A 159 -3.39 16.82 -14.18
CA ASN A 159 -3.62 17.39 -12.85
C ASN A 159 -4.74 18.45 -12.77
N PRO A 160 -4.99 19.29 -13.79
CA PRO A 160 -6.13 20.21 -13.77
C PRO A 160 -7.50 19.54 -13.65
N SER A 161 -7.62 18.24 -13.97
CA SER A 161 -8.83 17.45 -13.74
C SER A 161 -8.78 16.63 -12.43
N GLY A 162 -7.73 16.77 -11.63
CA GLY A 162 -7.58 16.15 -10.31
C GLY A 162 -6.62 14.95 -10.27
N HIS A 163 -5.99 14.57 -11.38
CA HIS A 163 -5.03 13.46 -11.38
C HIS A 163 -3.73 13.83 -10.65
N ALA A 164 -3.19 12.90 -9.86
CA ALA A 164 -1.87 13.04 -9.24
C ALA A 164 -1.22 11.68 -9.03
N ILE A 165 0.11 11.63 -8.94
CA ILE A 165 0.83 10.42 -8.56
C ILE A 165 1.44 10.61 -7.17
N THR A 166 0.91 9.86 -6.20
CA THR A 166 1.39 9.83 -4.81
C THR A 166 2.13 8.53 -4.46
N ALA A 167 1.81 7.44 -5.16
CA ALA A 167 2.39 6.11 -4.96
C ALA A 167 3.85 6.02 -5.40
N ALA A 168 4.61 5.12 -4.77
CA ALA A 168 5.87 4.67 -5.34
C ALA A 168 5.60 3.77 -6.56
N PRO A 169 6.31 3.92 -7.68
CA PRO A 169 6.19 2.97 -8.79
C PRO A 169 6.62 1.55 -8.36
N LEU A 170 6.18 0.55 -9.13
CA LEU A 170 6.70 -0.82 -9.04
C LEU A 170 7.45 -1.15 -10.33
N VAL A 171 8.70 -1.60 -10.24
CA VAL A 171 9.41 -2.12 -11.41
C VAL A 171 9.22 -3.63 -11.50
N VAL A 172 8.94 -4.14 -12.70
CA VAL A 172 8.88 -5.58 -12.97
C VAL A 172 9.51 -5.83 -14.33
N ASP A 173 10.50 -6.71 -14.38
CA ASP A 173 11.30 -6.98 -15.58
C ASP A 173 11.82 -5.67 -16.20
N ASN A 174 11.40 -5.33 -17.43
CA ASN A 174 11.77 -4.09 -18.11
C ASN A 174 10.70 -2.99 -18.03
N LYS A 175 9.76 -3.08 -17.08
CA LYS A 175 8.57 -2.23 -16.99
C LYS A 175 8.55 -1.43 -15.70
N VAL A 176 8.01 -0.21 -15.78
CA VAL A 176 7.64 0.63 -14.63
C VAL A 176 6.12 0.68 -14.57
N ILE A 177 5.55 0.13 -13.51
CA ILE A 177 4.12 0.10 -13.23
C ILE A 177 3.77 1.28 -12.33
N VAL A 178 2.81 2.09 -12.73
CA VAL A 178 2.40 3.30 -11.99
C VAL A 178 0.88 3.45 -11.97
N GLY A 179 0.36 3.73 -10.79
CA GLY A 179 -1.05 4.05 -10.57
C GLY A 179 -1.31 5.55 -10.47
N ILE A 180 -2.56 5.91 -10.21
CA ILE A 180 -3.02 7.30 -10.22
C ILE A 180 -3.95 7.59 -9.02
N SER A 181 -3.90 8.82 -8.51
CA SER A 181 -4.78 9.36 -7.46
C SER A 181 -5.79 10.33 -8.08
N GLY A 182 -6.91 10.57 -7.39
CA GLY A 182 -7.94 11.54 -7.80
C GLY A 182 -9.39 11.04 -7.70
N GLY A 183 -9.69 10.02 -6.88
CA GLY A 183 -11.05 9.48 -6.70
C GLY A 183 -12.05 10.58 -6.36
N GLU A 184 -11.69 11.41 -5.39
CA GLU A 184 -12.47 12.55 -4.88
C GLU A 184 -12.67 13.67 -5.91
N ALA A 185 -11.97 13.61 -7.06
CA ALA A 185 -12.11 14.56 -8.17
C ALA A 185 -12.93 14.00 -9.34
N GLY A 186 -13.47 12.79 -9.22
CA GLY A 186 -14.24 12.16 -10.30
C GLY A 186 -13.40 11.80 -11.53
N ILE A 187 -12.13 11.40 -11.33
CA ILE A 187 -11.34 10.81 -12.42
C ILE A 187 -11.89 9.44 -12.82
N ARG A 188 -11.48 8.91 -13.97
CA ARG A 188 -11.54 7.47 -14.25
C ARG A 188 -10.16 6.89 -13.98
N GLY A 189 -10.03 6.07 -12.94
CA GLY A 189 -8.75 5.51 -12.54
C GLY A 189 -8.19 4.49 -13.54
N PHE A 190 -6.88 4.31 -13.49
CA PHE A 190 -6.16 3.39 -14.35
C PHE A 190 -4.86 2.90 -13.71
N LEU A 191 -4.27 1.84 -14.26
CA LEU A 191 -2.91 1.40 -13.99
C LEU A 191 -2.14 1.34 -15.32
N ASP A 192 -0.95 1.92 -15.34
CA ASP A 192 -0.11 1.94 -16.53
C ASP A 192 1.16 1.13 -16.36
N ALA A 193 1.64 0.56 -17.47
CA ALA A 193 3.02 0.11 -17.60
C ALA A 193 3.75 0.92 -18.65
N TYR A 194 4.97 1.31 -18.31
CA TYR A 194 5.90 2.00 -19.20
C TYR A 194 7.16 1.17 -19.41
N ASP A 195 7.73 1.20 -20.61
CA ASP A 195 9.07 0.66 -20.84
C ASP A 195 10.09 1.47 -20.03
N ALA A 196 10.85 0.78 -19.18
CA ALA A 196 11.72 1.41 -18.20
C ALA A 196 12.87 2.22 -18.83
N LYS A 197 13.28 1.88 -20.06
CA LYS A 197 14.39 2.54 -20.75
C LYS A 197 13.94 3.79 -21.51
N THR A 198 12.75 3.75 -22.09
CA THR A 198 12.29 4.76 -23.05
C THR A 198 11.14 5.63 -22.54
N GLY A 199 10.44 5.21 -21.48
CA GLY A 199 9.22 5.86 -21.02
C GLY A 199 8.02 5.62 -21.94
N LYS A 200 8.11 4.74 -22.96
CA LYS A 200 6.97 4.44 -23.83
C LYS A 200 5.89 3.67 -23.05
N GLN A 201 4.65 4.13 -23.08
CA GLN A 201 3.52 3.38 -22.51
C GLN A 201 3.34 2.06 -23.27
N LEU A 202 3.36 0.95 -22.54
CA LEU A 202 3.20 -0.41 -23.04
C LEU A 202 1.73 -0.83 -23.03
N TRP A 203 1.06 -0.59 -21.91
CA TRP A 203 -0.36 -0.83 -21.75
C TRP A 203 -0.96 0.10 -20.69
N ARG A 204 -2.28 0.30 -20.78
CA ARG A 204 -3.12 0.92 -19.75
C ARG A 204 -4.28 -0.03 -19.43
N TYR A 205 -4.51 -0.26 -18.15
CA TYR A 205 -5.72 -0.89 -17.64
C TYR A 205 -6.61 0.18 -17.03
N TRP A 206 -7.81 0.40 -17.58
CA TRP A 206 -8.83 1.22 -16.95
C TRP A 206 -9.54 0.39 -15.88
N THR A 207 -9.70 0.94 -14.68
CA THR A 207 -10.33 0.22 -13.57
C THR A 207 -11.82 0.03 -13.78
N ILE A 208 -12.48 1.08 -14.29
CA ILE A 208 -13.91 1.09 -14.61
C ILE A 208 -14.09 0.72 -16.08
N PRO A 209 -14.96 -0.22 -16.45
CA PRO A 209 -15.19 -0.63 -17.84
C PRO A 209 -15.94 0.44 -18.66
N SER A 210 -15.66 0.49 -19.96
CA SER A 210 -16.42 1.30 -20.93
C SER A 210 -17.72 0.59 -21.34
N PRO A 211 -18.73 1.29 -21.88
CA PRO A 211 -19.95 0.65 -22.37
C PRO A 211 -19.68 -0.50 -23.33
N GLY A 212 -20.25 -1.68 -23.06
CA GLY A 212 -20.07 -2.89 -23.84
C GLY A 212 -18.96 -3.82 -23.33
N GLU A 213 -18.12 -3.36 -22.40
CA GLU A 213 -17.16 -4.22 -21.70
C GLU A 213 -17.85 -4.95 -20.51
N PRO A 214 -17.36 -6.13 -20.09
CA PRO A 214 -17.91 -6.84 -18.95
C PRO A 214 -17.95 -5.98 -17.67
N GLY A 215 -19.10 -5.92 -17.00
CA GLY A 215 -19.32 -5.13 -15.79
C GLY A 215 -19.79 -3.68 -16.05
N SER A 216 -19.80 -3.22 -17.31
CA SER A 216 -20.29 -1.87 -17.65
C SER A 216 -21.79 -1.69 -17.41
N ASP A 217 -22.55 -2.78 -17.37
CA ASP A 217 -23.97 -2.82 -17.01
C ASP A 217 -24.25 -2.44 -15.55
N THR A 218 -23.23 -2.45 -14.70
CA THR A 218 -23.32 -2.00 -13.29
C THR A 218 -23.19 -0.48 -13.13
N TRP A 219 -23.06 0.25 -14.24
CA TRP A 219 -22.96 1.71 -14.29
C TRP A 219 -24.08 2.30 -15.15
N PRO A 220 -25.00 3.10 -14.58
CA PRO A 220 -26.11 3.68 -15.33
C PRO A 220 -25.65 4.88 -16.14
N GLY A 221 -26.08 4.95 -17.42
CA GLY A 221 -25.78 6.06 -18.32
C GLY A 221 -24.27 6.35 -18.39
N ASP A 222 -23.90 7.61 -18.17
CA ASP A 222 -22.51 8.07 -18.23
C ASP A 222 -21.83 8.17 -16.86
N SER A 223 -22.41 7.58 -15.80
CA SER A 223 -21.85 7.63 -14.44
C SER A 223 -20.42 7.04 -14.34
N TRP A 224 -20.06 6.12 -15.24
CA TRP A 224 -18.72 5.53 -15.33
C TRP A 224 -17.62 6.53 -15.72
N VAL A 225 -17.97 7.62 -16.41
CA VAL A 225 -16.99 8.60 -16.94
C VAL A 225 -16.27 9.32 -15.79
N HIS A 226 -16.99 9.58 -14.70
CA HIS A 226 -16.49 10.23 -13.48
C HIS A 226 -16.54 9.29 -12.28
N GLY A 227 -16.37 8.00 -12.55
CA GLY A 227 -16.69 6.95 -11.59
C GLY A 227 -15.61 6.66 -10.56
N GLY A 228 -14.48 7.37 -10.50
CA GLY A 228 -13.43 7.14 -9.49
C GLY A 228 -12.50 5.97 -9.83
N GLY A 229 -12.29 5.06 -8.89
CA GLY A 229 -11.50 3.84 -9.11
C GLY A 229 -9.99 4.05 -9.18
N ALA A 230 -9.46 5.02 -8.43
CA ALA A 230 -8.03 5.35 -8.38
C ALA A 230 -7.15 4.18 -7.87
N THR A 231 -5.87 4.17 -8.21
CA THR A 231 -4.91 3.05 -7.98
C THR A 231 -3.69 3.51 -7.18
N TRP A 232 -3.93 4.31 -6.14
CA TRP A 232 -2.97 5.23 -5.51
C TRP A 232 -1.98 4.60 -4.49
N LEU A 233 -1.94 3.28 -4.37
CA LEU A 233 -0.91 2.56 -3.61
C LEU A 233 -0.24 1.47 -4.44
N THR A 234 1.04 1.24 -4.18
CA THR A 234 1.84 0.23 -4.87
C THR A 234 1.31 -1.18 -4.59
N GLY A 235 1.00 -1.93 -5.65
CA GLY A 235 0.57 -3.33 -5.54
C GLY A 235 1.70 -4.32 -5.28
N SER A 236 1.37 -5.61 -5.39
CA SER A 236 2.31 -6.74 -5.28
C SER A 236 2.43 -7.51 -6.60
N TYR A 237 3.41 -8.39 -6.71
CA TYR A 237 3.68 -9.18 -7.91
C TYR A 237 4.03 -10.63 -7.57
N ASP A 238 3.52 -11.59 -8.36
CA ASP A 238 3.94 -12.99 -8.32
C ASP A 238 4.72 -13.33 -9.62
N PRO A 239 6.06 -13.49 -9.56
CA PRO A 239 6.87 -13.86 -10.70
C PRO A 239 6.55 -15.21 -11.34
N GLN A 240 6.02 -16.18 -10.58
CA GLN A 240 5.67 -17.50 -11.08
C GLN A 240 4.40 -17.45 -11.94
N LEU A 241 3.46 -16.59 -11.53
CA LEU A 241 2.18 -16.43 -12.21
C LEU A 241 2.20 -15.32 -13.26
N LYS A 242 3.22 -14.45 -13.19
CA LYS A 242 3.30 -13.19 -13.96
C LYS A 242 2.08 -12.30 -13.74
N LEU A 243 1.59 -12.27 -12.49
CA LEU A 243 0.41 -11.51 -12.09
C LEU A 243 0.79 -10.35 -11.17
N LEU A 244 0.35 -9.15 -11.55
CA LEU A 244 0.25 -8.00 -10.67
C LEU A 244 -1.03 -8.11 -9.86
N TYR A 245 -1.01 -7.70 -8.60
CA TYR A 245 -2.18 -7.56 -7.74
C TYR A 245 -2.27 -6.11 -7.28
N TRP A 246 -3.35 -5.42 -7.63
CA TRP A 246 -3.48 -3.99 -7.39
C TRP A 246 -4.88 -3.66 -6.87
N GLY A 247 -4.95 -2.85 -5.81
CA GLY A 247 -6.22 -2.38 -5.26
C GLY A 247 -6.79 -1.21 -6.06
N THR A 248 -8.10 -1.09 -6.11
CA THR A 248 -8.80 0.04 -6.76
C THR A 248 -9.61 0.83 -5.73
N GLY A 249 -9.77 2.11 -6.02
CA GLY A 249 -10.36 3.08 -5.11
C GLY A 249 -11.87 3.14 -5.17
N ASN A 250 -12.42 4.03 -4.36
CA ASN A 250 -13.85 4.33 -4.24
C ASN A 250 -14.48 4.74 -5.59
N PRO A 251 -15.80 4.54 -5.74
CA PRO A 251 -16.58 5.09 -6.83
C PRO A 251 -16.92 6.58 -6.63
N GLY A 252 -17.07 7.33 -7.73
CA GLY A 252 -17.46 8.74 -7.73
C GLY A 252 -18.93 8.95 -8.16
N PRO A 253 -19.73 9.79 -7.47
CA PRO A 253 -19.32 10.61 -6.33
C PRO A 253 -19.32 9.81 -5.02
N ASP A 254 -18.39 10.11 -4.13
CA ASP A 254 -17.98 9.25 -3.00
C ASP A 254 -19.12 8.78 -2.09
N TRP A 255 -20.03 9.69 -1.72
CA TRP A 255 -21.01 9.46 -0.64
C TRP A 255 -22.47 9.42 -1.11
N ASN A 256 -22.76 9.91 -2.32
CA ASN A 256 -24.10 9.84 -2.89
C ASN A 256 -24.16 8.87 -4.07
N GLY A 257 -24.59 7.64 -3.80
CA GLY A 257 -24.74 6.60 -4.81
C GLY A 257 -25.92 6.78 -5.77
N ASP A 258 -26.82 7.74 -5.54
CA ASP A 258 -28.11 7.84 -6.24
C ASP A 258 -27.96 8.02 -7.76
N SER A 259 -26.88 8.66 -8.23
CA SER A 259 -26.57 8.86 -9.66
C SER A 259 -25.79 7.71 -10.31
N ARG A 260 -25.37 6.72 -9.51
CA ARG A 260 -24.51 5.60 -9.92
C ARG A 260 -25.00 4.27 -9.34
N LEU A 261 -26.31 4.05 -9.37
CA LEU A 261 -26.92 2.81 -8.88
C LEU A 261 -26.32 1.56 -9.54
N GLY A 262 -26.04 0.53 -8.75
CA GLY A 262 -25.40 -0.71 -9.21
C GLY A 262 -24.09 -0.97 -8.48
N ASP A 263 -23.49 -2.13 -8.73
CA ASP A 263 -22.28 -2.56 -8.01
C ASP A 263 -21.05 -1.67 -8.26
N ASN A 264 -21.09 -0.78 -9.27
CA ASN A 264 -19.98 0.09 -9.65
C ASN A 264 -18.69 -0.71 -9.93
N PHE A 265 -18.82 -1.75 -10.77
CA PHE A 265 -17.75 -2.71 -11.06
C PHE A 265 -16.43 -2.03 -11.40
N GLY A 266 -15.34 -2.57 -10.84
CA GLY A 266 -13.98 -2.04 -11.02
C GLY A 266 -13.50 -1.14 -9.90
N THR A 267 -14.41 -0.63 -9.06
CA THR A 267 -14.09 0.17 -7.86
C THR A 267 -14.04 -0.69 -6.61
N SER A 268 -13.34 -0.23 -5.57
CA SER A 268 -13.21 -0.90 -4.27
C SER A 268 -12.91 -2.40 -4.39
N SER A 269 -12.00 -2.74 -5.32
CA SER A 269 -11.68 -4.11 -5.74
C SER A 269 -10.19 -4.41 -5.62
N LEU A 270 -9.85 -5.70 -5.60
CA LEU A 270 -8.53 -6.20 -5.93
C LEU A 270 -8.56 -6.75 -7.37
N VAL A 271 -7.69 -6.25 -8.24
CA VAL A 271 -7.52 -6.79 -9.59
C VAL A 271 -6.23 -7.59 -9.70
N ALA A 272 -6.29 -8.73 -10.39
CA ALA A 272 -5.11 -9.46 -10.81
C ALA A 272 -4.91 -9.29 -12.32
N LEU A 273 -3.78 -8.69 -12.71
CA LEU A 273 -3.47 -8.34 -14.08
C LEU A 273 -2.27 -9.13 -14.59
N ASP A 274 -2.35 -9.61 -15.82
CA ASP A 274 -1.19 -10.14 -16.54
C ASP A 274 -0.16 -9.02 -16.75
N VAL A 275 1.06 -9.17 -16.24
CA VAL A 275 2.07 -8.10 -16.24
C VAL A 275 2.55 -7.70 -17.65
N GLU A 276 2.46 -8.63 -18.61
CA GLU A 276 2.90 -8.38 -19.99
C GLU A 276 1.88 -7.54 -20.76
N THR A 277 0.60 -7.79 -20.54
CA THR A 277 -0.47 -7.25 -21.39
C THR A 277 -1.41 -6.28 -20.68
N GLY A 278 -1.38 -6.21 -19.34
CA GLY A 278 -2.34 -5.45 -18.54
C GLY A 278 -3.75 -6.07 -18.51
N LYS A 279 -3.94 -7.27 -19.08
CA LYS A 279 -5.27 -7.91 -19.14
C LYS A 279 -5.69 -8.41 -17.77
N LEU A 280 -6.94 -8.11 -17.41
CA LEU A 280 -7.57 -8.64 -16.21
C LEU A 280 -7.68 -10.17 -16.28
N ARG A 281 -7.21 -10.84 -15.23
CA ARG A 281 -7.30 -12.30 -15.06
C ARG A 281 -8.42 -12.70 -14.13
N TRP A 282 -8.55 -11.97 -13.02
CA TRP A 282 -9.65 -12.08 -12.09
C TRP A 282 -9.75 -10.77 -11.29
N THR A 283 -10.91 -10.52 -10.69
CA THR A 283 -11.13 -9.42 -9.76
C THR A 283 -11.96 -9.89 -8.56
N PHE A 284 -11.80 -9.23 -7.43
CA PHE A 284 -12.62 -9.41 -6.24
C PHE A 284 -13.06 -8.03 -5.72
N GLN A 285 -14.36 -7.75 -5.73
CA GLN A 285 -14.90 -6.48 -5.24
C GLN A 285 -15.27 -6.58 -3.76
N PHE A 286 -14.57 -5.85 -2.91
CA PHE A 286 -14.75 -5.91 -1.46
C PHE A 286 -15.99 -5.14 -1.00
N THR A 287 -16.26 -4.00 -1.64
CA THR A 287 -17.37 -3.10 -1.29
C THR A 287 -18.14 -2.71 -2.55
N PRO A 288 -19.06 -3.57 -3.04
CA PRO A 288 -19.94 -3.22 -4.15
C PRO A 288 -20.85 -2.04 -3.77
N HIS A 289 -21.07 -1.11 -4.70
CA HIS A 289 -21.82 0.12 -4.47
C HIS A 289 -21.33 0.92 -3.25
N ASP A 290 -20.01 1.09 -3.12
CA ASP A 290 -19.45 1.85 -1.98
C ASP A 290 -20.01 3.28 -1.91
N VAL A 291 -20.34 3.73 -0.70
CA VAL A 291 -20.86 5.07 -0.41
C VAL A 291 -20.20 5.68 0.84
N HIS A 292 -19.06 5.13 1.27
CA HIS A 292 -18.37 5.54 2.50
C HIS A 292 -16.91 5.94 2.28
N ASP A 293 -16.47 5.96 1.02
CA ASP A 293 -15.06 6.15 0.63
C ASP A 293 -14.16 5.04 1.19
N TRP A 294 -14.57 3.79 0.96
CA TRP A 294 -13.81 2.61 1.36
C TRP A 294 -12.99 2.03 0.21
N ASP A 295 -11.98 2.79 -0.24
CA ASP A 295 -10.96 2.29 -1.16
C ASP A 295 -10.43 0.92 -0.76
N ALA A 296 -10.17 0.08 -1.76
CA ALA A 296 -9.48 -1.19 -1.59
C ALA A 296 -7.99 -1.13 -1.95
N ASN A 297 -7.40 0.07 -1.99
CA ASN A 297 -6.00 0.29 -2.36
C ASN A 297 -4.97 -0.31 -1.38
N GLN A 298 -5.39 -0.80 -0.20
CA GLN A 298 -4.47 -1.39 0.78
C GLN A 298 -3.59 -2.48 0.18
N ILE A 299 -2.35 -2.57 0.66
CA ILE A 299 -1.33 -3.46 0.09
C ILE A 299 -1.81 -4.92 0.08
N PRO A 300 -1.96 -5.55 -1.11
CA PRO A 300 -2.22 -6.98 -1.20
C PRO A 300 -0.95 -7.75 -0.82
N VAL A 301 -1.01 -8.61 0.20
CA VAL A 301 0.16 -9.36 0.66
C VAL A 301 0.08 -10.80 0.18
N LEU A 302 1.10 -11.25 -0.56
CA LEU A 302 1.14 -12.61 -1.10
C LEU A 302 1.77 -13.56 -0.09
N VAL A 303 1.06 -14.64 0.22
CA VAL A 303 1.45 -15.59 1.27
C VAL A 303 1.30 -17.02 0.75
N ASP A 304 2.31 -17.85 1.02
CA ASP A 304 2.22 -19.30 0.90
C ASP A 304 1.97 -19.86 2.29
N THR A 305 0.82 -20.49 2.49
CA THR A 305 0.38 -20.96 3.82
C THR A 305 -0.61 -22.11 3.69
N GLU A 306 -1.05 -22.66 4.82
CA GLU A 306 -2.11 -23.66 4.88
C GLU A 306 -3.45 -23.01 5.20
N ILE A 307 -4.45 -23.21 4.35
CA ILE A 307 -5.84 -22.87 4.62
C ILE A 307 -6.64 -24.16 4.70
N ASN A 308 -7.36 -24.36 5.80
CA ASN A 308 -8.18 -25.56 6.04
C ASN A 308 -7.39 -26.88 5.82
N GLY A 309 -6.14 -26.93 6.30
CA GLY A 309 -5.27 -28.11 6.21
C GLY A 309 -4.71 -28.39 4.81
N ARG A 310 -4.84 -27.46 3.86
CA ARG A 310 -4.31 -27.59 2.51
C ARG A 310 -3.34 -26.45 2.21
N ALA A 311 -2.20 -26.78 1.61
CA ALA A 311 -1.29 -25.77 1.08
C ALA A 311 -2.01 -24.90 0.04
N ARG A 312 -1.86 -23.58 0.17
CA ARG A 312 -2.48 -22.57 -0.68
C ARG A 312 -1.51 -21.43 -0.95
N GLN A 313 -1.66 -20.88 -2.14
CA GLN A 313 -1.01 -19.67 -2.58
C GLN A 313 -2.08 -18.57 -2.51
N VAL A 314 -1.99 -17.71 -1.50
CA VAL A 314 -3.04 -16.74 -1.21
C VAL A 314 -2.55 -15.31 -1.36
N VAL A 315 -3.51 -14.41 -1.55
CA VAL A 315 -3.37 -12.99 -1.30
C VAL A 315 -4.25 -12.64 -0.11
N VAL A 316 -3.70 -11.90 0.84
CA VAL A 316 -4.42 -11.44 2.02
C VAL A 316 -4.56 -9.93 2.01
N ALA A 317 -5.71 -9.45 2.46
CA ALA A 317 -6.03 -8.03 2.48
C ALA A 317 -6.78 -7.69 3.77
N ALA A 318 -6.16 -6.84 4.61
CA ALA A 318 -6.90 -6.08 5.61
C ALA A 318 -7.48 -4.86 4.90
N ASN A 319 -8.79 -4.84 4.69
CA ASN A 319 -9.44 -3.83 3.87
C ASN A 319 -9.88 -2.63 4.72
N ARG A 320 -9.93 -1.45 4.10
CA ARG A 320 -10.43 -0.20 4.71
C ARG A 320 -11.83 -0.37 5.34
N ASN A 321 -12.66 -1.24 4.76
CA ASN A 321 -14.05 -1.50 5.18
C ASN A 321 -14.22 -2.30 6.50
N GLY A 322 -13.11 -2.68 7.16
CA GLY A 322 -13.13 -3.38 8.45
C GLY A 322 -13.11 -4.92 8.38
N PHE A 323 -13.08 -5.50 7.18
CA PHE A 323 -12.94 -6.95 6.97
C PHE A 323 -11.53 -7.34 6.52
N PHE A 324 -11.08 -8.50 7.03
CA PHE A 324 -9.89 -9.19 6.58
C PHE A 324 -10.30 -10.29 5.61
N TYR A 325 -9.60 -10.41 4.49
CA TYR A 325 -9.90 -11.35 3.42
C TYR A 325 -8.69 -12.20 3.07
N VAL A 326 -8.94 -13.46 2.73
CA VAL A 326 -7.97 -14.40 2.14
C VAL A 326 -8.56 -14.92 0.84
N LEU A 327 -7.86 -14.68 -0.26
CA LEU A 327 -8.25 -15.13 -1.60
C LEU A 327 -7.17 -16.04 -2.17
N ASP A 328 -7.54 -17.04 -2.97
CA ASP A 328 -6.57 -17.77 -3.79
C ASP A 328 -6.00 -16.80 -4.83
N ARG A 329 -4.68 -16.60 -4.84
CA ARG A 329 -4.09 -15.57 -5.71
C ARG A 329 -4.06 -15.95 -7.19
N ARG A 330 -4.27 -17.23 -7.54
CA ARG A 330 -4.32 -17.67 -8.94
C ARG A 330 -5.70 -17.40 -9.56
N THR A 331 -6.76 -17.54 -8.78
CA THR A 331 -8.14 -17.55 -9.29
C THR A 331 -9.02 -16.42 -8.77
N GLY A 332 -8.64 -15.76 -7.66
CA GLY A 332 -9.49 -14.81 -6.96
C GLY A 332 -10.58 -15.46 -6.11
N GLU A 333 -10.54 -16.80 -5.95
CA GLU A 333 -11.52 -17.53 -5.13
C GLU A 333 -11.46 -17.06 -3.68
N TYR A 334 -12.61 -16.68 -3.12
CA TYR A 334 -12.74 -16.37 -1.70
C TYR A 334 -12.58 -17.64 -0.85
N LEU A 335 -11.64 -17.60 0.10
CA LEU A 335 -11.35 -18.75 0.96
C LEU A 335 -11.80 -18.51 2.40
N LEU A 336 -11.66 -17.28 2.88
CA LEU A 336 -11.93 -16.89 4.26
C LEU A 336 -12.05 -15.37 4.36
N GLY A 337 -12.91 -14.90 5.25
CA GLY A 337 -12.94 -13.51 5.66
C GLY A 337 -13.79 -13.29 6.90
N GLN A 338 -13.42 -12.27 7.68
CA GLN A 338 -14.13 -11.88 8.90
C GLN A 338 -13.77 -10.45 9.30
N PRO A 339 -14.61 -9.78 10.12
CA PRO A 339 -14.26 -8.49 10.69
C PRO A 339 -12.94 -8.59 11.47
N TYR A 340 -12.03 -7.64 11.25
CA TYR A 340 -10.81 -7.50 12.05
C TYR A 340 -10.78 -6.23 12.88
N ALA A 341 -11.77 -5.36 12.74
CA ALA A 341 -11.97 -4.11 13.48
C ALA A 341 -13.48 -3.83 13.64
N LYS A 342 -13.85 -2.80 14.40
CA LYS A 342 -15.26 -2.41 14.53
C LYS A 342 -15.81 -1.98 13.18
N GLN A 343 -16.89 -2.64 12.75
CA GLN A 343 -17.67 -2.27 11.57
C GLN A 343 -19.17 -2.43 11.88
N THR A 344 -20.02 -1.54 11.36
CA THR A 344 -21.47 -1.54 11.63
C THR A 344 -22.33 -1.58 10.39
N TRP A 345 -21.74 -1.68 9.20
CA TRP A 345 -22.44 -1.58 7.92
C TRP A 345 -22.90 -2.93 7.36
N ALA A 346 -22.26 -4.03 7.78
CA ALA A 346 -22.59 -5.38 7.35
C ALA A 346 -22.74 -6.35 8.53
N ARG A 347 -23.63 -7.34 8.40
CA ARG A 347 -23.78 -8.43 9.39
C ARG A 347 -22.62 -9.43 9.34
N GLY A 348 -21.94 -9.49 8.21
CA GLY A 348 -20.89 -10.45 7.90
C GLY A 348 -20.66 -10.52 6.40
N LEU A 349 -19.96 -11.56 5.97
CA LEU A 349 -19.73 -11.88 4.56
C LEU A 349 -20.52 -13.15 4.20
N ASP A 350 -21.02 -13.23 2.96
CA ASP A 350 -21.64 -14.44 2.44
C ASP A 350 -20.60 -15.50 2.02
N GLU A 351 -21.05 -16.62 1.46
CA GLU A 351 -20.20 -17.73 1.02
C GLU A 351 -19.20 -17.35 -0.09
N LYS A 352 -19.42 -16.22 -0.78
CA LYS A 352 -18.53 -15.69 -1.82
C LYS A 352 -17.71 -14.49 -1.33
N GLY A 353 -17.81 -14.14 -0.05
CA GLY A 353 -17.12 -13.00 0.53
C GLY A 353 -17.80 -11.65 0.26
N ARG A 354 -19.03 -11.64 -0.27
CA ARG A 354 -19.79 -10.40 -0.47
C ARG A 354 -20.39 -9.93 0.87
N PRO A 355 -20.30 -8.62 1.20
CA PRO A 355 -20.90 -8.08 2.42
C PRO A 355 -22.42 -8.25 2.47
N ILE A 356 -22.94 -8.69 3.62
CA ILE A 356 -24.37 -8.79 3.90
C ILE A 356 -24.82 -7.50 4.60
N LEU A 357 -25.31 -6.54 3.81
CA LEU A 357 -25.61 -5.18 4.27
C LEU A 357 -26.65 -5.13 5.41
N ILE A 358 -26.42 -4.23 6.36
CA ILE A 358 -27.40 -3.82 7.36
C ILE A 358 -28.24 -2.67 6.77
N PRO A 359 -29.58 -2.75 6.79
CA PRO A 359 -30.43 -1.68 6.26
C PRO A 359 -30.18 -0.32 6.92
N ASN A 360 -30.34 0.75 6.14
CA ASN A 360 -30.21 2.14 6.60
C ASN A 360 -28.82 2.52 7.13
N MET A 361 -27.76 1.87 6.63
CA MET A 361 -26.37 2.22 6.93
C MET A 361 -25.73 3.10 5.84
N GLU A 362 -26.46 3.49 4.80
CA GLU A 362 -25.98 4.45 3.80
C GLU A 362 -26.04 5.89 4.33
N PRO A 363 -25.24 6.82 3.79
CA PRO A 363 -25.33 8.24 4.11
C PRO A 363 -26.74 8.79 3.88
N SER A 364 -27.18 9.69 4.77
CA SER A 364 -28.49 10.35 4.67
C SER A 364 -28.36 11.86 4.89
N GLU A 365 -29.32 12.65 4.43
CA GLU A 365 -29.30 14.12 4.67
C GLU A 365 -29.29 14.47 6.17
N LYS A 366 -29.84 13.59 7.02
CA LYS A 366 -29.87 13.75 8.48
C LYS A 366 -28.61 13.22 9.17
N GLY A 367 -27.75 12.52 8.45
CA GLY A 367 -26.57 11.86 8.98
C GLY A 367 -26.84 10.42 9.40
N THR A 368 -25.94 9.51 9.04
CA THR A 368 -25.97 8.10 9.42
C THR A 368 -24.67 7.74 10.15
N LEU A 369 -24.76 7.24 11.38
CA LEU A 369 -23.59 6.80 12.15
C LEU A 369 -23.09 5.44 11.63
N VAL A 370 -21.84 5.38 11.17
CA VAL A 370 -21.23 4.18 10.61
C VAL A 370 -19.79 4.01 11.10
N TYR A 371 -19.39 2.75 11.31
CA TYR A 371 -17.99 2.33 11.44
C TYR A 371 -17.62 1.38 10.29
N PRO A 372 -16.38 1.48 9.76
CA PRO A 372 -15.38 2.51 10.11
C PRO A 372 -15.70 3.90 9.51
N SER A 373 -15.00 4.94 9.96
CA SER A 373 -14.98 6.27 9.31
C SER A 373 -14.39 6.21 7.88
N LEU A 374 -14.33 7.34 7.14
CA LEU A 374 -13.79 7.34 5.77
C LEU A 374 -12.31 6.95 5.76
N GLN A 375 -11.59 7.25 6.85
CA GLN A 375 -10.20 6.86 7.02
C GLN A 375 -10.03 5.34 7.13
N GLY A 376 -11.13 4.61 7.36
CA GLY A 376 -11.19 3.15 7.44
C GLY A 376 -10.64 2.55 8.72
N SER A 377 -10.72 1.23 8.79
CA SER A 377 -10.04 0.43 9.82
C SER A 377 -8.54 0.27 9.56
N THR A 378 -8.09 0.56 8.34
CA THR A 378 -6.69 0.74 7.93
C THR A 378 -6.68 1.56 6.63
N ASN A 379 -5.52 2.06 6.21
CA ASN A 379 -5.43 2.99 5.07
C ASN A 379 -4.14 2.79 4.25
N TRP A 380 -3.27 3.79 4.10
CA TRP A 380 -1.99 3.63 3.38
C TRP A 380 -0.89 2.94 4.18
N ALA A 381 -1.02 2.94 5.51
CA ALA A 381 -0.06 2.33 6.40
C ALA A 381 0.09 0.83 6.08
N SER A 382 1.26 0.44 5.57
CA SER A 382 1.44 -0.93 5.06
C SER A 382 1.48 -1.95 6.21
N PRO A 383 0.79 -3.10 6.10
CA PRO A 383 0.94 -4.20 7.02
C PRO A 383 2.26 -4.95 6.77
N SER A 384 2.64 -5.85 7.67
CA SER A 384 3.70 -6.82 7.41
C SER A 384 3.28 -8.24 7.77
N TYR A 385 3.87 -9.23 7.13
CA TYR A 385 3.64 -10.65 7.39
C TYR A 385 4.92 -11.29 7.90
N SER A 386 4.83 -12.21 8.87
CA SER A 386 5.96 -13.04 9.27
C SER A 386 5.71 -14.52 8.97
N PRO A 387 6.55 -15.18 8.13
CA PRO A 387 6.46 -16.61 7.92
C PRO A 387 6.80 -17.43 9.18
N GLN A 388 7.47 -16.85 10.19
CA GLN A 388 7.79 -17.54 11.44
C GLN A 388 6.58 -17.68 12.39
N THR A 389 5.60 -16.80 12.26
CA THR A 389 4.39 -16.78 13.10
C THR A 389 3.11 -17.07 12.31
N ASN A 390 3.16 -16.95 10.98
CA ASN A 390 1.98 -17.01 10.10
C ASN A 390 0.96 -15.89 10.41
N MET A 391 1.45 -14.76 10.92
CA MET A 391 0.63 -13.62 11.30
C MET A 391 0.86 -12.45 10.35
N LEU A 392 -0.24 -11.78 10.01
CA LEU A 392 -0.25 -10.44 9.44
C LEU A 392 -0.36 -9.43 10.59
N TYR A 393 0.55 -8.47 10.65
CA TYR A 393 0.55 -7.35 11.58
C TYR A 393 -0.02 -6.13 10.88
N VAL A 394 -1.20 -5.70 11.31
CA VAL A 394 -1.99 -4.65 10.66
C VAL A 394 -2.00 -3.41 11.54
N PRO A 395 -1.67 -2.22 11.00
CA PRO A 395 -1.97 -0.96 11.66
C PRO A 395 -3.49 -0.70 11.58
N VAL A 396 -4.16 -0.82 12.72
CA VAL A 396 -5.62 -0.69 12.84
C VAL A 396 -6.01 0.69 13.38
N ARG A 397 -7.14 1.19 12.89
CA ARG A 397 -7.79 2.44 13.29
C ARG A 397 -9.21 2.11 13.74
N GLU A 398 -9.58 2.48 14.96
CA GLU A 398 -10.91 2.25 15.53
C GLU A 398 -11.61 3.60 15.63
N MET A 399 -12.34 3.94 14.56
CA MET A 399 -12.97 5.25 14.35
C MET A 399 -14.30 5.09 13.64
N GLY A 400 -15.31 5.88 14.02
CA GLY A 400 -16.59 6.00 13.31
C GLY A 400 -16.84 7.44 12.88
N SER A 401 -17.83 7.61 12.01
CA SER A 401 -18.27 8.92 11.51
C SER A 401 -19.78 8.96 11.31
N ILE A 402 -20.35 10.17 11.32
CA ILE A 402 -21.71 10.42 10.83
C ILE A 402 -21.60 10.87 9.37
N TYR A 403 -22.18 10.10 8.45
CA TYR A 403 -22.11 10.34 7.02
C TYR A 403 -23.36 11.03 6.49
N PHE A 404 -23.16 12.05 5.65
CA PHE A 404 -24.20 12.83 5.01
C PHE A 404 -24.10 12.73 3.49
N LYS A 405 -25.24 12.67 2.80
CA LYS A 405 -25.29 12.82 1.34
C LYS A 405 -25.98 14.12 0.92
N THR A 406 -25.55 14.65 -0.21
CA THR A 406 -26.16 15.80 -0.92
C THR A 406 -26.03 15.60 -2.43
N GLY A 407 -26.79 16.36 -3.22
CA GLY A 407 -26.55 16.46 -4.66
C GLY A 407 -25.19 17.08 -4.96
N VAL A 408 -24.55 16.65 -6.05
CA VAL A 408 -23.31 17.23 -6.57
C VAL A 408 -23.31 17.18 -8.09
N GLU A 409 -22.75 18.21 -8.71
CA GLU A 409 -22.47 18.25 -10.14
C GLU A 409 -20.96 18.13 -10.34
N TYR A 410 -20.55 17.31 -11.31
CA TYR A 410 -19.14 17.20 -11.66
C TYR A 410 -18.63 18.52 -12.29
N LYS A 411 -17.49 18.99 -11.80
CA LYS A 411 -16.72 20.08 -12.41
C LYS A 411 -15.24 19.71 -12.37
N PRO A 412 -14.53 19.72 -13.52
CA PRO A 412 -13.10 19.39 -13.56
C PRO A 412 -12.29 20.21 -12.55
N GLY A 413 -11.40 19.54 -11.82
CA GLY A 413 -10.51 20.21 -10.85
C GLY A 413 -11.20 20.62 -9.54
N THR A 414 -12.36 20.05 -9.22
CA THR A 414 -13.07 20.28 -7.96
C THR A 414 -13.43 18.96 -7.27
N TYR A 415 -13.81 19.02 -6.00
CA TYR A 415 -14.32 17.87 -5.26
C TYR A 415 -15.64 17.36 -5.86
N TYR A 416 -15.73 16.05 -6.10
CA TYR A 416 -16.90 15.34 -6.60
C TYR A 416 -17.35 14.27 -5.59
N THR A 417 -17.64 14.69 -4.36
CA THR A 417 -17.85 13.75 -3.23
C THR A 417 -19.32 13.48 -2.92
N GLY A 418 -20.24 14.40 -3.22
CA GLY A 418 -21.68 14.19 -3.01
C GLY A 418 -22.13 14.10 -1.55
N GLY A 419 -21.41 14.71 -0.61
CA GLY A 419 -21.71 14.53 0.82
C GLY A 419 -20.68 15.14 1.76
N SER A 420 -20.63 14.61 3.00
CA SER A 420 -19.55 14.85 3.96
C SER A 420 -19.53 13.78 5.06
N GLU A 421 -18.42 13.68 5.80
CA GLU A 421 -18.41 13.01 7.10
C GLU A 421 -18.28 14.06 8.23
N LYS A 422 -18.93 13.78 9.37
CA LYS A 422 -18.63 14.42 10.65
C LYS A 422 -17.98 13.38 11.55
N ARG A 423 -16.74 13.66 11.99
CA ARG A 423 -16.06 12.85 13.00
C ARG A 423 -16.81 12.90 14.33
N LEU A 424 -16.78 11.79 15.05
CA LEU A 424 -17.40 11.69 16.38
C LEU A 424 -16.56 12.43 17.43
N ASP A 425 -17.23 12.88 18.48
CA ASP A 425 -16.60 13.50 19.65
C ASP A 425 -16.03 12.45 20.64
N GLU A 426 -16.28 11.15 20.40
CA GLU A 426 -15.72 10.05 21.20
C GLU A 426 -14.23 9.79 20.93
N GLU A 427 -13.56 9.14 21.88
CA GLU A 427 -12.15 8.80 21.76
C GLU A 427 -11.92 7.74 20.68
N SER A 428 -11.31 8.17 19.58
CA SER A 428 -10.75 7.31 18.54
C SER A 428 -9.39 6.78 18.95
N TRP A 429 -9.10 5.51 18.72
CA TRP A 429 -7.83 4.88 19.07
C TRP A 429 -7.30 4.01 17.92
N GLY A 430 -6.08 3.49 18.05
CA GLY A 430 -5.48 2.63 17.05
C GLY A 430 -4.77 1.44 17.66
N SER A 431 -4.28 0.53 16.84
CA SER A 431 -3.43 -0.56 17.33
C SER A 431 -2.50 -1.11 16.26
N VAL A 432 -1.53 -1.91 16.69
CA VAL A 432 -0.95 -2.94 15.82
C VAL A 432 -1.61 -4.25 16.20
N ARG A 433 -2.39 -4.83 15.27
CA ARG A 433 -3.15 -6.07 15.48
C ARG A 433 -2.48 -7.21 14.74
N ALA A 434 -2.20 -8.32 15.43
CA ALA A 434 -1.73 -9.54 14.79
C ALA A 434 -2.90 -10.45 14.45
N ILE A 435 -2.95 -10.88 13.21
CA ILE A 435 -4.02 -11.74 12.66
C ILE A 435 -3.37 -13.03 12.14
N ASP A 436 -3.76 -14.19 12.64
CA ASP A 436 -3.33 -15.48 12.06
C ASP A 436 -3.98 -15.64 10.68
N VAL A 437 -3.17 -15.62 9.62
CA VAL A 437 -3.65 -15.64 8.23
C VAL A 437 -4.46 -16.90 7.91
N ARG A 438 -4.20 -18.01 8.60
CA ARG A 438 -4.87 -19.29 8.33
C ARG A 438 -6.31 -19.33 8.81
N THR A 439 -6.63 -18.50 9.80
CA THR A 439 -7.94 -18.51 10.50
C THR A 439 -8.62 -17.15 10.52
N GLY A 440 -7.89 -16.08 10.18
CA GLY A 440 -8.34 -14.69 10.26
C GLY A 440 -8.44 -14.16 11.68
N LYS A 441 -8.19 -14.98 12.70
CA LYS A 441 -8.41 -14.61 14.11
C LYS A 441 -7.29 -13.72 14.62
N GLN A 442 -7.67 -12.75 15.44
CA GLN A 442 -6.73 -11.94 16.20
C GLN A 442 -5.93 -12.82 17.17
N ALA A 443 -4.61 -12.74 17.08
CA ALA A 443 -3.68 -13.41 17.99
C ALA A 443 -3.31 -12.52 19.19
N TRP A 444 -3.02 -11.25 18.94
CA TRP A 444 -2.76 -10.23 19.95
C TRP A 444 -3.03 -8.83 19.39
N ASP A 445 -3.12 -7.84 20.27
CA ASP A 445 -3.39 -6.43 19.93
C ASP A 445 -2.50 -5.53 20.79
N PHE A 446 -1.79 -4.59 20.16
CA PHE A 446 -0.98 -3.58 20.85
C PHE A 446 -1.66 -2.21 20.72
N PRO A 447 -2.34 -1.73 21.77
CA PRO A 447 -3.14 -0.51 21.69
C PRO A 447 -2.27 0.75 21.60
N LEU A 448 -2.75 1.72 20.84
CA LEU A 448 -2.19 3.05 20.65
C LEU A 448 -3.26 4.09 21.03
N PRO A 449 -2.87 5.19 21.69
CA PRO A 449 -3.82 6.19 22.16
C PRO A 449 -4.53 6.92 21.02
N THR A 450 -3.92 6.98 19.82
CA THR A 450 -4.55 7.57 18.64
C THR A 450 -4.48 6.64 17.42
N PRO A 451 -5.39 6.81 16.44
CA PRO A 451 -5.40 6.03 15.22
C PRO A 451 -4.12 6.22 14.40
N THR A 452 -3.34 5.15 14.19
CA THR A 452 -1.99 5.22 13.60
C THR A 452 -1.98 5.40 12.08
N TRP A 453 -0.98 6.15 11.59
CA TRP A 453 -0.62 6.28 10.18
C TRP A 453 0.69 5.57 9.83
N ALA A 454 1.35 4.95 10.80
CA ALA A 454 2.62 4.28 10.62
C ALA A 454 2.41 2.88 10.05
N GLY A 455 3.21 2.52 9.04
CA GLY A 455 3.27 1.15 8.56
C GLY A 455 4.00 0.23 9.54
N VAL A 456 4.05 -1.04 9.21
CA VAL A 456 4.65 -2.10 10.03
C VAL A 456 5.72 -2.84 9.23
N MET A 457 6.77 -3.28 9.90
CA MET A 457 7.80 -4.16 9.35
C MET A 457 8.08 -5.30 10.32
N ALA A 458 8.08 -6.54 9.84
CA ALA A 458 8.48 -7.70 10.64
C ALA A 458 9.93 -8.11 10.29
N THR A 459 10.64 -8.76 11.22
CA THR A 459 12.00 -9.26 10.98
C THR A 459 12.16 -10.71 11.40
N ALA A 460 13.10 -11.43 10.78
CA ALA A 460 13.50 -12.78 11.18
C ALA A 460 14.15 -12.85 12.57
N GLY A 461 14.59 -11.71 13.09
CA GLY A 461 15.02 -11.56 14.48
C GLY A 461 13.88 -11.71 15.50
N GLY A 462 12.62 -11.84 15.06
CA GLY A 462 11.46 -12.04 15.94
C GLY A 462 10.83 -10.74 16.43
N LEU A 463 10.99 -9.65 15.68
CA LEU A 463 10.49 -8.32 16.05
C LEU A 463 9.49 -7.78 15.03
N VAL A 464 8.62 -6.90 15.51
CA VAL A 464 7.72 -6.07 14.72
C VAL A 464 8.02 -4.60 15.03
N PHE A 465 8.45 -3.84 14.03
CA PHE A 465 8.71 -2.40 14.16
C PHE A 465 7.54 -1.59 13.59
N SER A 466 7.14 -0.55 14.30
CA SER A 466 6.16 0.42 13.83
C SER A 466 6.29 1.75 14.57
N GLY A 467 5.43 2.70 14.25
CA GLY A 467 5.40 4.04 14.81
C GLY A 467 4.03 4.44 15.33
N SER A 468 3.95 5.67 15.84
CA SER A 468 2.74 6.28 16.38
C SER A 468 2.64 7.75 15.99
N ASN A 469 1.45 8.34 16.09
CA ASN A 469 1.26 9.77 15.82
C ASN A 469 1.95 10.65 16.88
N GLU A 470 2.17 10.10 18.07
CA GLU A 470 2.88 10.73 19.17
C GLU A 470 4.39 10.72 18.96
N GLY A 471 4.88 10.15 17.85
CA GLY A 471 6.30 10.14 17.48
C GLY A 471 7.12 9.02 18.14
N ASN A 472 6.49 8.07 18.81
CA ASN A 472 7.20 6.88 19.31
C ASN A 472 7.43 5.91 18.15
N PHE A 473 8.70 5.66 17.83
CA PHE A 473 9.14 4.51 17.05
C PHE A 473 9.44 3.36 18.01
N TYR A 474 8.85 2.18 17.81
CA TYR A 474 8.92 1.08 18.78
C TYR A 474 9.14 -0.27 18.11
N ALA A 475 9.59 -1.22 18.92
CA ALA A 475 9.74 -2.62 18.56
C ALA A 475 8.93 -3.49 19.51
N LEU A 476 8.12 -4.38 18.94
CA LEU A 476 7.30 -5.35 19.64
C LEU A 476 7.89 -6.76 19.43
N ASP A 477 7.73 -7.63 20.42
CA ASP A 477 7.90 -9.08 20.23
C ASP A 477 6.86 -9.60 19.24
N ALA A 478 7.31 -10.28 18.17
CA ALA A 478 6.44 -10.69 17.08
C ALA A 478 5.36 -11.71 17.49
N ARG A 479 5.60 -12.51 18.54
CA ARG A 479 4.66 -13.55 18.96
C ARG A 479 3.63 -13.05 19.97
N THR A 480 3.99 -12.04 20.76
CA THR A 480 3.20 -11.62 21.93
C THR A 480 2.70 -10.18 21.85
N GLY A 481 3.26 -9.35 20.96
CA GLY A 481 2.95 -7.92 20.87
C GLY A 481 3.54 -7.09 22.02
N LYS A 482 4.34 -7.68 22.91
CA LYS A 482 4.97 -6.98 24.03
C LYS A 482 5.96 -5.94 23.51
N ALA A 483 5.84 -4.68 23.94
CA ALA A 483 6.83 -3.66 23.67
C ALA A 483 8.18 -3.98 24.33
N LEU A 484 9.26 -3.96 23.54
CA LEU A 484 10.61 -4.28 23.99
C LEU A 484 11.56 -3.08 23.91
N TRP A 485 11.23 -2.10 23.07
CA TRP A 485 12.04 -0.91 22.86
C TRP A 485 11.18 0.21 22.28
N GLN A 486 11.54 1.46 22.59
CA GLN A 486 10.94 2.64 22.00
C GLN A 486 11.94 3.80 21.94
N PHE A 487 11.73 4.71 20.99
CA PHE A 487 12.45 5.96 20.82
C PHE A 487 11.49 7.06 20.34
N GLN A 488 11.60 8.25 20.92
CA GLN A 488 10.77 9.40 20.56
C GLN A 488 11.47 10.23 19.47
N THR A 489 10.89 10.27 18.27
CA THR A 489 11.42 11.00 17.11
C THR A 489 11.12 12.50 17.16
N GLY A 490 10.20 12.92 18.03
CA GLY A 490 9.74 14.30 18.15
C GLY A 490 8.64 14.69 17.16
N GLY A 491 8.15 13.76 16.33
CA GLY A 491 7.08 14.04 15.37
C GLY A 491 6.37 12.78 14.87
N ALA A 492 5.12 12.94 14.43
CA ALA A 492 4.26 11.84 13.99
C ALA A 492 4.93 10.97 12.91
N ILE A 493 4.82 9.64 13.06
CA ILE A 493 5.32 8.68 12.08
C ILE A 493 4.18 8.30 11.13
N ARG A 494 4.39 8.53 9.83
CA ARG A 494 3.40 8.26 8.77
C ARG A 494 3.93 7.38 7.63
N SER A 495 5.13 6.82 7.80
CA SER A 495 5.77 5.91 6.86
C SER A 495 5.81 4.49 7.40
N GLY A 496 6.12 3.53 6.52
CA GLY A 496 6.52 2.18 6.95
C GLY A 496 8.01 2.14 7.30
N PRO A 497 8.41 1.43 8.38
CA PRO A 497 9.82 1.15 8.63
C PRO A 497 10.39 0.22 7.54
N MET A 498 11.70 0.26 7.39
CA MET A 498 12.46 -0.65 6.54
C MET A 498 13.78 -1.05 7.23
N SER A 499 14.38 -2.16 6.81
CA SER A 499 15.66 -2.63 7.36
C SER A 499 16.61 -3.01 6.24
N TYR A 500 17.88 -2.69 6.44
CA TYR A 500 18.95 -3.04 5.51
C TYR A 500 20.21 -3.45 6.26
N PHE A 501 21.17 -4.04 5.57
CA PHE A 501 22.47 -4.42 6.07
C PHE A 501 23.56 -3.66 5.30
N ALA A 502 24.48 -3.05 6.03
CA ALA A 502 25.64 -2.37 5.46
C ALA A 502 26.75 -2.33 6.51
N ASN A 503 28.01 -2.29 6.09
CA ASN A 503 29.15 -2.12 7.03
C ASN A 503 29.10 -3.10 8.22
N ASP A 504 28.75 -4.36 7.96
CA ASP A 504 28.60 -5.45 8.95
C ASP A 504 27.55 -5.18 10.07
N LYS A 505 26.66 -4.21 9.85
CA LYS A 505 25.57 -3.86 10.77
C LYS A 505 24.21 -3.90 10.04
N GLN A 506 23.22 -4.44 10.75
CA GLN A 506 21.81 -4.27 10.44
C GLN A 506 21.39 -2.88 10.92
N TYR A 507 20.71 -2.18 10.02
CA TYR A 507 20.07 -0.90 10.27
C TYR A 507 18.56 -1.03 10.15
N VAL A 508 17.84 -0.18 10.88
CA VAL A 508 16.40 0.01 10.75
C VAL A 508 16.15 1.50 10.54
N ALA A 509 15.34 1.84 9.54
CA ALA A 509 15.03 3.23 9.19
C ALA A 509 13.53 3.48 9.22
N VAL A 510 13.14 4.69 9.61
CA VAL A 510 11.75 5.18 9.59
C VAL A 510 11.71 6.69 9.43
N ALA A 511 10.73 7.21 8.70
CA ALA A 511 10.50 8.64 8.62
C ALA A 511 9.54 9.09 9.73
N GLY A 512 9.97 10.05 10.54
CA GLY A 512 9.19 10.63 11.63
C GLY A 512 9.20 12.15 11.56
N GLY A 513 8.03 12.77 11.63
CA GLY A 513 7.88 14.20 11.38
C GLY A 513 8.43 14.60 10.01
N HIS A 514 9.54 15.34 10.02
CA HIS A 514 10.21 15.89 8.83
C HIS A 514 11.60 15.27 8.59
N ALA A 515 11.92 14.16 9.26
CA ALA A 515 13.25 13.56 9.21
C ALA A 515 13.17 12.04 8.98
N LEU A 516 14.18 11.52 8.30
CA LEU A 516 14.49 10.09 8.25
C LEU A 516 15.45 9.75 9.38
N PHE A 517 15.03 8.85 10.27
CA PHE A 517 15.86 8.33 11.35
C PHE A 517 16.39 6.96 10.98
N VAL A 518 17.68 6.73 11.21
CA VAL A 518 18.32 5.42 11.03
C VAL A 518 18.95 4.97 12.33
N PHE A 519 18.66 3.73 12.70
CA PHE A 519 19.08 3.10 13.96
C PHE A 519 19.97 1.89 13.69
N ALA A 520 20.93 1.64 14.57
CA ALA A 520 21.74 0.43 14.60
C ALA A 520 22.05 0.04 16.05
N LEU A 521 22.58 -1.17 16.25
CA LEU A 521 23.16 -1.57 17.53
C LEU A 521 24.46 -0.78 17.78
N ASP A 522 24.62 -0.32 19.02
CA ASP A 522 25.84 0.36 19.49
C ASP A 522 27.09 -0.53 19.39
#